data_AF-A0A2N5FAU5-F1
#
_entry.id   AF-A0A2N5FAU5-F1
#
_cell.length_a   1.000
_cell.length_b   1.000
_cell.length_c   1.000
_cell.angle_alpha   90.00
_cell.angle_beta   90.00
_cell.angle_gamma   90.00
#
_symmetry.space_group_name_H-M   'P 1'
#
loop_
_entity.id
_entity.type
_entity.pdbx_description
1 polymer ?
#
loop_
_entity_poly.entity_id
_entity_poly.type
_entity_poly.pdbx_seq_one_letter_code
_entity_poly.pdbx_strand_id
1 'polypeptide(L)'
;MKRVSFSLFPGQAETYKSIVDSSVRSKILRNYVLNEYQLPSDLKIINEGEKKGLKPEPFLFDENTNDRLNELVKNVREAGYKANRSSLMRHIMNQLINKLQKQNNSLPKKREIRHSSFYFEKGTREVLEQFVPFRDRNAAIEIYILEEYTPSHDHALLLDKPEEPEPMRIGMAAEAFRKLDGYVKEIHSKGITRTALMRDVVEQLIGKLSNTDARKLIAEKRLQNALREFENTFGNDVLRERLEEYRGEGKE
;
A
#
# COMPACT_ATOMS: atom_id res chain seq x y z
N MET A 1 3.63 -14.62 8.73
CA MET A 1 4.24 -14.89 7.40
C MET A 1 4.49 -16.38 7.30
N LYS A 2 4.04 -17.01 6.21
CA LYS A 2 4.23 -18.43 5.93
C LYS A 2 5.18 -18.58 4.76
N ARG A 3 6.08 -19.55 4.84
CA ARG A 3 6.96 -19.93 3.73
C ARG A 3 6.14 -20.77 2.76
N VAL A 4 5.94 -20.27 1.56
CA VAL A 4 5.27 -20.97 0.46
C VAL A 4 6.29 -21.24 -0.64
N SER A 5 6.14 -22.34 -1.36
CA SER A 5 7.05 -22.68 -2.46
C SER A 5 6.29 -22.83 -3.76
N PHE A 6 6.82 -22.24 -4.83
CA PHE A 6 6.22 -22.29 -6.15
C PHE A 6 7.22 -22.86 -7.16
N SER A 7 6.74 -23.72 -8.05
CA SER A 7 7.54 -24.25 -9.15
C SER A 7 7.65 -23.20 -10.26
N LEU A 8 8.80 -22.53 -10.35
CA LEU A 8 9.05 -21.45 -11.32
C LEU A 8 9.78 -21.96 -12.58
N PHE A 9 9.67 -21.21 -13.68
CA PHE A 9 10.46 -21.50 -14.88
C PHE A 9 11.95 -21.29 -14.61
N PRO A 10 12.84 -22.03 -15.31
CA PRO A 10 14.28 -21.85 -15.17
C PRO A 10 14.69 -20.38 -15.35
N GLY A 11 15.50 -19.86 -14.42
CA GLY A 11 16.02 -18.49 -14.46
C GLY A 11 15.07 -17.41 -13.95
N GLN A 12 13.76 -17.66 -13.82
CA GLN A 12 12.81 -16.61 -13.35
C GLN A 12 13.17 -16.07 -11.97
N ALA A 13 13.50 -16.96 -11.04
CA ALA A 13 13.83 -16.56 -9.67
C ALA A 13 15.16 -15.79 -9.62
N GLU A 14 16.14 -16.23 -10.39
CA GLU A 14 17.47 -15.62 -10.52
C GLU A 14 17.37 -14.23 -11.14
N THR A 15 16.60 -14.08 -12.23
CA THR A 15 16.33 -12.79 -12.87
C THR A 15 15.63 -11.84 -11.89
N TYR A 16 14.62 -12.31 -11.17
CA TYR A 16 13.98 -11.47 -10.16
C TYR A 16 14.94 -11.06 -9.04
N LYS A 17 15.75 -12.01 -8.55
CA LYS A 17 16.75 -11.77 -7.50
C LYS A 17 17.86 -10.82 -7.97
N SER A 18 18.18 -10.76 -9.27
CA SER A 18 19.21 -9.85 -9.80
C SER A 18 18.71 -8.42 -9.99
N ILE A 19 17.41 -8.24 -10.23
CA ILE A 19 16.78 -6.91 -10.40
C ILE A 19 16.39 -6.29 -9.05
N VAL A 20 15.98 -7.12 -8.08
CA VAL A 20 15.43 -6.67 -6.80
C VAL A 20 16.35 -6.98 -5.62
N ASP A 21 16.62 -5.96 -4.79
CA ASP A 21 17.40 -6.09 -3.57
C ASP A 21 16.78 -7.09 -2.58
N SER A 22 17.63 -7.90 -1.93
CA SER A 22 17.20 -9.00 -1.05
C SER A 22 16.29 -8.55 0.09
N SER A 23 16.45 -7.33 0.60
CA SER A 23 15.65 -6.79 1.70
C SER A 23 14.19 -6.53 1.33
N VAL A 24 13.87 -6.36 0.05
CA VAL A 24 12.53 -5.99 -0.43
C VAL A 24 11.89 -6.95 -1.40
N ARG A 25 12.58 -8.01 -1.83
CA ARG A 25 12.02 -9.06 -2.73
C ARG A 25 10.63 -9.54 -2.27
N SER A 26 10.53 -10.04 -1.04
CA SER A 26 9.24 -10.53 -0.53
C SER A 26 8.18 -9.42 -0.44
N LYS A 27 8.59 -8.16 -0.32
CA LYS A 27 7.68 -7.04 -0.19
C LYS A 27 7.14 -6.56 -1.53
N ILE A 28 8.02 -6.36 -2.51
CA ILE A 28 7.66 -6.01 -3.88
C ILE A 28 6.76 -7.08 -4.47
N LEU A 29 7.10 -8.36 -4.29
CA LEU A 29 6.29 -9.45 -4.80
C LEU A 29 4.88 -9.46 -4.19
N ARG A 30 4.77 -9.30 -2.85
CA ARG A 30 3.47 -9.25 -2.17
C ARG A 30 2.63 -8.06 -2.62
N ASN A 31 3.23 -6.87 -2.67
CA ASN A 31 2.54 -5.66 -3.14
C ASN A 31 2.01 -5.83 -4.55
N TYR A 32 2.83 -6.38 -5.45
CA TYR A 32 2.43 -6.63 -6.82
C TYR A 32 1.23 -7.59 -6.90
N VAL A 33 1.26 -8.70 -6.16
CA VAL A 33 0.15 -9.67 -6.12
C VAL A 33 -1.14 -9.06 -5.56
N LEU A 34 -1.03 -8.24 -4.52
CA LEU A 34 -2.18 -7.67 -3.83
C LEU A 34 -2.82 -6.52 -4.60
N ASN A 35 -2.00 -5.60 -5.11
CA ASN A 35 -2.46 -4.27 -5.48
C ASN A 35 -2.36 -3.95 -6.97
N GLU A 36 -1.58 -4.72 -7.73
CA GLU A 36 -1.22 -4.35 -9.11
C GLU A 36 -1.56 -5.44 -10.12
N TYR A 37 -1.40 -6.71 -9.75
CA TYR A 37 -1.62 -7.82 -10.65
C TYR A 37 -3.10 -8.01 -10.94
N GLN A 38 -3.42 -7.97 -12.23
CA GLN A 38 -4.73 -8.32 -12.76
C GLN A 38 -4.61 -9.55 -13.64
N LEU A 39 -5.68 -10.35 -13.69
CA LEU A 39 -5.73 -11.48 -14.61
C LEU A 39 -5.71 -10.96 -16.05
N PRO A 40 -4.96 -11.61 -16.95
CA PRO A 40 -4.96 -11.26 -18.36
C PRO A 40 -6.32 -11.57 -18.99
N SER A 41 -6.70 -10.83 -20.04
CA SER A 41 -7.93 -11.09 -20.79
C SER A 41 -7.93 -12.47 -21.44
N ASP A 42 -6.77 -12.93 -21.91
CA ASP A 42 -6.57 -14.31 -22.34
C ASP A 42 -5.95 -15.14 -21.21
N LEU A 43 -6.75 -16.01 -20.60
CA LEU A 43 -6.33 -16.86 -19.49
C LEU A 43 -5.48 -18.07 -19.91
N LYS A 44 -5.40 -18.39 -21.21
CA LYS A 44 -4.57 -19.51 -21.72
C LYS A 44 -3.10 -19.31 -21.38
N ILE A 45 -2.65 -18.06 -21.40
CA ILE A 45 -1.25 -17.67 -21.18
C ILE A 45 -0.73 -18.06 -19.79
N ILE A 46 -1.61 -18.26 -18.81
CA ILE A 46 -1.24 -18.69 -17.45
C ILE A 46 -0.62 -20.09 -17.44
N ASN A 47 -0.94 -20.91 -18.44
CA ASN A 47 -0.47 -22.29 -18.55
C ASN A 47 0.60 -22.52 -19.60
N GLU A 48 0.92 -21.50 -20.38
CA GLU A 48 1.93 -21.53 -21.43
C GLU A 48 3.35 -21.62 -20.84
N GLY A 49 4.27 -22.22 -21.60
CA GLY A 49 5.67 -22.39 -21.22
C GLY A 49 6.07 -23.83 -20.89
N GLU A 50 7.37 -24.11 -21.04
CA GLU A 50 7.93 -25.45 -20.82
C GLU A 50 7.98 -25.80 -19.34
N LYS A 51 7.36 -26.92 -18.96
CA LYS A 51 7.26 -27.40 -17.57
C LYS A 51 8.37 -28.37 -17.17
N LYS A 52 9.36 -28.59 -18.03
CA LYS A 52 10.52 -29.45 -17.73
C LYS A 52 11.51 -28.69 -16.83
N GLY A 53 12.03 -29.37 -15.81
CA GLY A 53 13.07 -28.81 -14.93
C GLY A 53 12.62 -27.72 -13.97
N LEU A 54 11.32 -27.60 -13.68
CA LEU A 54 10.82 -26.61 -12.71
C LEU A 54 11.39 -26.88 -11.32
N LYS A 55 11.97 -25.84 -10.71
CA LYS A 55 12.48 -25.90 -9.34
C LYS A 55 11.53 -25.18 -8.37
N PRO A 56 11.21 -25.79 -7.21
CA PRO A 56 10.44 -25.11 -6.19
C PRO A 56 11.28 -24.02 -5.53
N GLU A 57 10.81 -22.78 -5.62
CA GLU A 57 11.46 -21.62 -5.02
C GLU A 57 10.63 -21.09 -3.84
N PRO A 58 11.27 -20.84 -2.68
CA PRO A 58 10.57 -20.39 -1.49
C PRO A 58 10.33 -18.87 -1.48
N PHE A 59 9.14 -18.47 -1.06
CA PHE A 59 8.74 -17.09 -0.85
C PHE A 59 8.04 -16.91 0.49
N LEU A 60 8.08 -15.69 1.04
CA LEU A 60 7.41 -15.33 2.28
C LEU A 60 6.12 -14.56 1.96
N PHE A 61 4.98 -15.19 2.21
CA PHE A 61 3.66 -14.60 1.98
C PHE A 61 2.96 -14.39 3.33
N ASP A 62 2.22 -13.29 3.47
CA ASP A 62 1.24 -13.12 4.54
C ASP A 62 -0.09 -13.78 4.17
N GLU A 63 -1.08 -13.70 5.06
CA GLU A 63 -2.38 -14.34 4.86
C GLU A 63 -3.14 -13.66 3.72
N ASN A 64 -3.21 -12.33 3.70
CA ASN A 64 -3.85 -11.56 2.62
C ASN A 64 -3.28 -11.91 1.23
N THR A 65 -1.95 -11.97 1.08
CA THR A 65 -1.33 -12.33 -0.21
C THR A 65 -1.65 -13.78 -0.58
N ASN A 66 -1.69 -14.69 0.41
CA ASN A 66 -2.08 -16.07 0.17
C ASN A 66 -3.53 -16.19 -0.30
N ASP A 67 -4.44 -15.48 0.35
CA ASP A 67 -5.87 -15.49 0.06
C ASP A 67 -6.14 -14.88 -1.30
N ARG A 68 -5.52 -13.75 -1.62
CA ARG A 68 -5.58 -13.15 -2.96
C ARG A 68 -5.08 -14.11 -4.04
N LEU A 69 -3.97 -14.80 -3.81
CA LEU A 69 -3.45 -15.78 -4.77
C LEU A 69 -4.42 -16.96 -4.94
N ASN A 70 -5.07 -17.42 -3.87
CA ASN A 70 -6.07 -18.48 -3.93
C ASN A 70 -7.32 -18.04 -4.71
N GLU A 71 -7.79 -16.81 -4.47
CA GLU A 71 -8.91 -16.20 -5.18
C GLU A 71 -8.61 -16.10 -6.68
N LEU A 72 -7.44 -15.59 -7.06
CA LEU A 72 -7.03 -15.51 -8.46
C LEU A 72 -6.99 -16.89 -9.12
N VAL A 73 -6.50 -17.93 -8.43
CA VAL A 73 -6.53 -19.31 -8.95
C VAL A 73 -7.97 -19.81 -9.11
N LYS A 74 -8.86 -19.49 -8.17
CA LYS A 74 -10.28 -19.84 -8.22
C LYS A 74 -10.94 -19.21 -9.45
N ASN A 75 -10.75 -17.91 -9.66
CA ASN A 75 -11.34 -17.17 -10.78
C ASN A 75 -10.91 -17.75 -12.14
N VAL A 76 -9.65 -18.16 -12.28
CA VAL A 76 -9.16 -18.80 -13.52
C VAL A 76 -9.80 -20.17 -13.74
N ARG A 77 -10.03 -20.94 -12.67
CA ARG A 77 -10.70 -22.25 -12.75
C ARG A 77 -12.17 -22.13 -13.09
N GLU A 78 -12.86 -21.14 -12.53
CA GLU A 78 -14.27 -20.86 -12.82
C GLU A 78 -14.48 -20.46 -14.28
N ALA A 79 -13.49 -19.81 -14.91
CA ALA A 79 -13.47 -19.53 -16.34
C ALA A 79 -13.15 -20.77 -17.23
N GLY A 80 -13.06 -21.98 -16.65
CA GLY A 80 -12.85 -23.23 -17.38
C GLY A 80 -11.38 -23.61 -17.65
N TYR A 81 -10.42 -22.84 -17.13
CA TYR A 81 -8.99 -23.09 -17.35
C TYR A 81 -8.34 -23.85 -16.19
N LYS A 82 -7.44 -24.79 -16.52
CA LYS A 82 -6.67 -25.52 -15.50
C LYS A 82 -5.62 -24.60 -14.87
N ALA A 83 -5.82 -24.10 -13.66
CA ALA A 83 -4.80 -23.31 -12.96
C ALA A 83 -4.45 -23.88 -11.58
N ASN A 84 -3.21 -23.67 -11.16
CA ASN A 84 -2.78 -23.86 -9.79
C ASN A 84 -1.88 -22.70 -9.34
N ARG A 85 -1.53 -22.67 -8.05
CA ARG A 85 -0.75 -21.56 -7.50
C ARG A 85 0.60 -21.39 -8.20
N SER A 86 1.25 -22.48 -8.60
CA SER A 86 2.53 -22.40 -9.32
C SER A 86 2.39 -21.90 -10.76
N SER A 87 1.34 -22.29 -11.49
CA SER A 87 1.11 -21.78 -12.86
C SER A 87 0.83 -20.29 -12.84
N LEU A 88 -0.02 -19.84 -11.90
CA LEU A 88 -0.30 -18.43 -11.72
C LEU A 88 0.95 -17.66 -11.28
N MET A 89 1.73 -18.21 -10.35
CA MET A 89 2.96 -17.57 -9.88
C MET A 89 3.99 -17.39 -11.01
N ARG A 90 4.14 -18.36 -11.92
CA ARG A 90 5.02 -18.22 -13.08
C ARG A 90 4.62 -17.04 -13.97
N HIS A 91 3.32 -16.87 -14.20
CA HIS A 91 2.82 -15.73 -14.96
C HIS A 91 3.03 -14.40 -14.22
N ILE A 92 2.66 -14.34 -12.93
CA ILE A 92 2.88 -13.17 -12.06
C ILE A 92 4.36 -12.75 -12.07
N MET A 93 5.28 -13.71 -11.90
CA MET A 93 6.72 -13.45 -11.90
C MET A 93 7.19 -12.88 -13.24
N ASN A 94 6.72 -13.43 -14.37
CA ASN A 94 7.05 -12.88 -15.69
C ASN A 94 6.56 -11.44 -15.84
N GLN A 95 5.30 -11.15 -15.48
CA GLN A 95 4.75 -9.80 -15.57
C GLN A 95 5.50 -8.81 -14.68
N LEU A 96 5.83 -9.21 -13.45
CA LEU A 96 6.60 -8.40 -12.52
C LEU A 96 8.02 -8.14 -13.04
N ILE A 97 8.74 -9.17 -13.51
CA ILE A 97 10.09 -9.03 -14.08
C ILE A 97 10.05 -8.08 -15.27
N ASN A 98 9.10 -8.27 -16.20
CA ASN A 98 8.94 -7.42 -17.37
C ASN A 98 8.65 -5.96 -16.98
N LYS A 99 7.80 -5.73 -15.97
CA LYS A 99 7.52 -4.39 -15.44
C LYS A 99 8.80 -3.75 -14.90
N LEU A 100 9.52 -4.45 -14.03
CA LEU A 100 10.73 -3.94 -13.40
C LEU A 100 11.86 -3.67 -14.41
N GLN A 101 11.99 -4.50 -15.45
CA GLN A 101 12.96 -4.29 -16.53
C GLN A 101 12.60 -3.08 -17.40
N LYS A 102 11.32 -2.92 -17.77
CA LYS A 102 10.85 -1.78 -18.57
C LYS A 102 11.01 -0.45 -17.83
N GLN A 103 10.91 -0.47 -16.51
CA GLN A 103 11.08 0.72 -15.67
C GLN A 103 12.54 1.19 -15.57
N ASN A 104 13.52 0.47 -16.14
CA ASN A 104 14.95 0.83 -16.20
C ASN A 104 15.60 1.25 -14.86
N ASN A 105 14.91 1.00 -13.75
CA ASN A 105 15.40 1.27 -12.41
C ASN A 105 16.05 -0.02 -11.92
N SER A 106 17.37 -0.11 -12.08
CA SER A 106 18.14 -0.87 -11.10
C SER A 106 17.79 -0.25 -9.74
N LEU A 107 16.93 -0.91 -8.95
CA LEU A 107 16.72 -0.53 -7.56
C LEU A 107 18.11 -0.35 -6.96
N PRO A 108 18.44 0.83 -6.41
CA PRO A 108 19.83 1.18 -6.13
C PRO A 108 20.48 0.11 -5.27
N LYS A 109 21.58 -0.48 -5.76
CA LYS A 109 22.31 -1.62 -5.15
C LYS A 109 22.76 -1.37 -3.70
N LYS A 110 22.64 -0.13 -3.22
CA LYS A 110 22.68 0.24 -1.80
C LYS A 110 21.53 1.18 -1.51
N ARG A 111 20.47 0.67 -0.88
CA ARG A 111 19.35 1.48 -0.40
C ARG A 111 19.77 2.17 0.89
N GLU A 112 20.17 3.44 0.79
CA GLU A 112 20.32 4.31 1.97
C GLU A 112 18.91 4.61 2.50
N ILE A 113 18.54 3.94 3.60
CA ILE A 113 17.27 4.18 4.28
C ILE A 113 17.43 5.38 5.20
N ARG A 114 16.60 6.40 5.00
CA ARG A 114 16.50 7.54 5.90
C ARG A 114 15.20 7.45 6.69
N HIS A 115 15.22 7.95 7.91
CA HIS A 115 14.05 8.01 8.77
C HIS A 115 13.64 9.46 8.97
N SER A 116 12.34 9.74 8.87
CA SER A 116 11.77 11.03 9.21
C SER A 116 10.43 10.83 9.92
N SER A 117 10.15 11.72 10.86
CA SER A 117 8.85 11.78 11.52
C SER A 117 7.97 12.77 10.76
N PHE A 118 6.78 12.31 10.39
CA PHE A 118 5.77 13.10 9.71
C PHE A 118 4.54 13.20 10.60
N TYR A 119 3.78 14.29 10.47
CA TYR A 119 2.62 14.57 11.30
C TYR A 119 1.36 14.54 10.44
N PHE A 120 0.40 13.72 10.86
CA PHE A 120 -0.87 13.46 10.20
C PHE A 120 -2.02 13.78 11.15
N GLU A 121 -3.25 13.79 10.67
CA GLU A 121 -4.44 13.90 11.52
C GLU A 121 -4.62 12.62 12.34
N LYS A 122 -5.02 12.75 13.61
CA LYS A 122 -5.25 11.61 14.51
C LYS A 122 -6.22 10.61 13.88
N GLY A 123 -5.82 9.34 13.86
CA GLY A 123 -6.59 8.25 13.24
C GLY A 123 -6.11 7.86 11.84
N THR A 124 -5.26 8.67 11.19
CA THR A 124 -4.69 8.35 9.87
C THR A 124 -3.95 7.02 9.86
N ARG A 125 -3.14 6.75 10.89
CA ARG A 125 -2.41 5.50 11.07
C ARG A 125 -3.33 4.30 11.14
N GLU A 126 -4.39 4.40 11.94
CA GLU A 126 -5.34 3.30 12.12
C GLU A 126 -6.10 3.02 10.83
N VAL A 127 -6.51 4.05 10.09
CA VAL A 127 -7.14 3.89 8.77
C VAL A 127 -6.17 3.24 7.80
N LEU A 128 -4.94 3.72 7.70
CA LEU A 128 -3.93 3.14 6.80
C LEU A 128 -3.66 1.67 7.13
N GLU A 129 -3.63 1.31 8.41
CA GLU A 129 -3.37 -0.06 8.87
C GLU A 129 -4.50 -1.06 8.54
N GLN A 130 -5.71 -0.59 8.23
CA GLN A 130 -6.80 -1.44 7.71
C GLN A 130 -6.49 -1.96 6.30
N PHE A 131 -5.72 -1.21 5.51
CA PHE A 131 -5.40 -1.54 4.12
C PHE A 131 -3.97 -2.02 3.93
N VAL A 132 -3.03 -1.47 4.72
CA VAL A 132 -1.62 -1.80 4.64
C VAL A 132 -1.11 -2.21 6.02
N PRO A 133 -0.76 -3.49 6.24
CA PRO A 133 -0.21 -3.95 7.50
C PRO A 133 0.98 -3.10 7.96
N PHE A 134 1.10 -2.85 9.27
CA PHE A 134 2.16 -2.02 9.85
C PHE A 134 3.57 -2.35 9.33
N ARG A 135 3.89 -3.64 9.16
CA ARG A 135 5.19 -4.12 8.65
C ARG A 135 5.46 -3.70 7.21
N ASP A 136 4.40 -3.48 6.43
CA ASP A 136 4.46 -3.16 5.02
C ASP A 136 4.26 -1.67 4.72
N ARG A 137 3.66 -0.92 5.65
CA ARG A 137 3.39 0.52 5.57
C ARG A 137 4.50 1.33 4.91
N ASN A 138 5.72 1.28 5.45
CA ASN A 138 6.80 2.14 4.98
C ASN A 138 7.18 1.94 3.50
N ALA A 139 7.09 0.72 2.97
CA ALA A 139 7.40 0.53 1.54
C ALA A 139 6.18 0.52 0.64
N ALA A 140 4.96 0.35 1.17
CA ALA A 140 3.77 0.74 0.39
C ALA A 140 3.79 2.26 0.12
N ILE A 141 4.17 3.06 1.13
CA ILE A 141 4.38 4.50 0.98
C ILE A 141 5.55 4.78 0.00
N GLU A 142 6.70 4.13 0.17
CA GLU A 142 7.87 4.34 -0.71
C GLU A 142 7.57 3.99 -2.18
N ILE A 143 7.23 2.72 -2.42
CA ILE A 143 6.11 2.31 -3.28
C ILE A 143 5.47 3.39 -4.16
N TYR A 144 4.39 3.87 -3.58
CA TYR A 144 3.49 4.85 -4.12
C TYR A 144 4.20 6.16 -4.47
N ILE A 145 5.09 6.66 -3.60
CA ILE A 145 5.88 7.88 -3.88
C ILE A 145 6.66 7.71 -5.19
N LEU A 146 7.40 6.61 -5.35
CA LEU A 146 8.30 6.41 -6.49
C LEU A 146 7.54 6.15 -7.78
N GLU A 147 6.47 5.38 -7.74
CA GLU A 147 5.83 4.88 -8.96
C GLU A 147 4.61 5.67 -9.41
N GLU A 148 3.81 6.20 -8.49
CA GLU A 148 2.44 6.62 -8.81
C GLU A 148 2.08 8.04 -8.35
N TYR A 149 2.68 8.48 -7.25
CA TYR A 149 2.30 9.73 -6.61
C TYR A 149 2.57 10.93 -7.51
N THR A 150 1.55 11.76 -7.66
CA THR A 150 1.62 13.13 -8.15
C THR A 150 0.94 14.05 -7.16
N PRO A 151 1.55 15.20 -6.79
CA PRO A 151 0.93 16.13 -5.87
C PRO A 151 -0.45 16.58 -6.32
N SER A 152 -1.38 16.72 -5.37
CA SER A 152 -2.70 17.30 -5.62
C SER A 152 -2.58 18.68 -6.27
N HIS A 153 -3.36 18.91 -7.33
CA HIS A 153 -3.41 20.20 -8.03
C HIS A 153 -4.03 21.30 -7.17
N ASP A 154 -4.87 20.92 -6.22
CA ASP A 154 -5.43 21.85 -5.24
C ASP A 154 -4.41 22.11 -4.13
N HIS A 155 -3.69 23.23 -4.26
CA HIS A 155 -2.71 23.65 -3.27
C HIS A 155 -3.30 23.95 -1.89
N ALA A 156 -4.60 24.24 -1.79
CA ALA A 156 -5.24 24.46 -0.49
C ALA A 156 -5.23 23.17 0.34
N LEU A 157 -5.47 22.02 -0.30
CA LEU A 157 -5.41 20.70 0.35
C LEU A 157 -4.01 20.38 0.87
N LEU A 158 -2.96 20.83 0.17
CA LEU A 158 -1.57 20.63 0.58
C LEU A 158 -1.18 21.52 1.76
N LEU A 159 -1.80 22.69 1.89
CA LEU A 159 -1.56 23.62 2.99
C LEU A 159 -2.34 23.26 4.26
N ASP A 160 -3.33 22.38 4.13
CA ASP A 160 -4.14 21.87 5.22
C ASP A 160 -3.25 21.22 6.29
N LYS A 161 -3.51 21.58 7.56
CA LYS A 161 -2.72 21.15 8.71
C LYS A 161 -3.60 20.35 9.66
N PRO A 162 -3.05 19.28 10.25
CA PRO A 162 -3.82 18.51 11.21
C PRO A 162 -4.16 19.35 12.45
N GLU A 163 -5.40 19.23 12.90
CA GLU A 163 -5.89 19.83 14.15
C GLU A 163 -5.36 19.05 15.35
N GLU A 164 -5.46 17.71 15.28
CA GLU A 164 -4.90 16.79 16.26
C GLU A 164 -3.73 16.01 15.62
N PRO A 165 -2.49 16.49 15.74
CA PRO A 165 -1.36 15.87 15.05
C PRO A 165 -0.94 14.53 15.70
N GLU A 166 -0.89 13.47 14.90
CA GLU A 166 -0.25 12.20 15.26
C GLU A 166 1.10 12.03 14.51
N PRO A 167 2.20 11.69 15.20
CA PRO A 167 3.48 11.46 14.55
C PRO A 167 3.56 10.04 13.99
N MET A 168 4.05 9.87 12.77
CA MET A 168 4.45 8.57 12.23
C MET A 168 5.90 8.62 11.75
N ARG A 169 6.73 7.73 12.30
CA ARG A 169 8.10 7.53 11.85
C ARG A 169 8.10 6.66 10.59
N ILE A 170 8.53 7.22 9.48
CA ILE A 170 8.60 6.54 8.19
C ILE A 170 10.07 6.41 7.79
N GLY A 171 10.46 5.17 7.47
CA GLY A 171 11.78 4.85 6.93
C GLY A 171 11.65 4.45 5.46
N MET A 172 12.29 5.19 4.56
CA MET A 172 12.26 4.91 3.11
C MET A 172 13.60 5.24 2.46
N ALA A 173 13.81 4.75 1.24
CA ALA A 173 15.00 5.06 0.47
C ALA A 173 15.17 6.58 0.28
N ALA A 174 16.42 7.06 0.32
CA ALA A 174 16.75 8.46 0.06
C ALA A 174 16.25 8.98 -1.30
N GLU A 175 16.02 8.09 -2.26
CA GLU A 175 15.40 8.42 -3.55
C GLU A 175 13.95 8.89 -3.41
N ALA A 176 13.13 8.23 -2.60
CA ALA A 176 11.75 8.66 -2.37
C ALA A 176 11.70 10.04 -1.69
N PHE A 177 12.60 10.28 -0.73
CA PHE A 177 12.78 11.62 -0.15
C PHE A 177 13.16 12.67 -1.20
N ARG A 178 14.10 12.34 -2.09
CA ARG A 178 14.52 13.24 -3.18
C ARG A 178 13.38 13.54 -4.15
N LYS A 179 12.52 12.56 -4.45
CA LYS A 179 11.34 12.76 -5.30
C LYS A 179 10.36 13.75 -4.67
N LEU A 180 10.08 13.60 -3.37
CA LEU A 180 9.27 14.58 -2.63
C LEU A 180 9.92 15.98 -2.61
N ASP A 181 11.24 16.05 -2.41
CA ASP A 181 11.96 17.32 -2.44
C ASP A 181 11.93 17.99 -3.83
N GLY A 182 11.89 17.18 -4.90
CA GLY A 182 11.65 17.65 -6.26
C GLY A 182 10.31 18.36 -6.38
N TYR A 183 9.23 17.69 -5.95
CA TYR A 183 7.88 18.28 -5.96
C TYR A 183 7.77 19.56 -5.12
N VAL A 184 8.39 19.59 -3.92
CA VAL A 184 8.41 20.82 -3.10
C VAL A 184 9.04 22.00 -3.88
N LYS A 185 10.13 21.74 -4.62
CA LYS A 185 10.82 22.77 -5.41
C LYS A 185 10.00 23.20 -6.63
N GLU A 186 9.33 22.26 -7.30
CA GLU A 186 8.52 22.50 -8.49
C GLU A 186 7.26 23.33 -8.18
N ILE A 187 6.56 23.01 -7.09
CA ILE A 187 5.35 23.74 -6.69
C ILE A 187 5.68 25.18 -6.29
N HIS A 188 6.90 25.40 -5.75
CA HIS A 188 7.46 26.71 -5.41
C HIS A 188 6.55 27.61 -4.56
N SER A 189 5.66 27.02 -3.76
CA SER A 189 4.69 27.73 -2.94
C SER A 189 5.10 27.72 -1.46
N LYS A 190 4.98 28.89 -0.82
CA LYS A 190 5.38 29.07 0.58
C LYS A 190 4.46 28.25 1.50
N GLY A 191 5.05 27.35 2.28
CA GLY A 191 4.32 26.51 3.26
C GLY A 191 4.09 25.07 2.83
N ILE A 192 4.26 24.75 1.54
CA ILE A 192 4.26 23.36 1.07
C ILE A 192 5.61 22.75 1.41
N THR A 193 5.60 21.85 2.39
CA THR A 193 6.78 21.15 2.89
C THR A 193 6.73 19.68 2.51
N ARG A 194 7.83 18.96 2.74
CA ARG A 194 7.84 17.50 2.62
C ARG A 194 6.74 16.84 3.48
N THR A 195 6.42 17.41 4.64
CA THR A 195 5.36 16.90 5.52
C THR A 195 3.97 17.12 4.93
N ALA A 196 3.73 18.25 4.26
CA ALA A 196 2.50 18.50 3.51
C ALA A 196 2.31 17.46 2.41
N LEU A 197 3.34 17.26 1.58
CA LEU A 197 3.30 16.24 0.53
C LEU A 197 3.14 14.83 1.10
N MET A 198 3.73 14.54 2.27
CA MET A 198 3.57 13.23 2.88
C MET A 198 2.13 12.97 3.35
N ARG A 199 1.40 14.00 3.83
CA ARG A 199 -0.03 13.88 4.13
C ARG A 199 -0.82 13.53 2.87
N ASP A 200 -0.59 14.27 1.79
CA ASP A 200 -1.21 14.03 0.48
C ASP A 200 -0.90 12.62 -0.05
N VAL A 201 0.35 12.17 0.03
CA VAL A 201 0.78 10.80 -0.30
C VAL A 201 -0.06 9.74 0.43
N VAL A 202 -0.25 9.90 1.75
CA VAL A 202 -0.97 8.93 2.56
C VAL A 202 -2.48 8.99 2.31
N GLU A 203 -3.04 10.20 2.16
CA GLU A 203 -4.45 10.39 1.80
C GLU A 203 -4.76 9.76 0.44
N GLN A 204 -3.97 10.05 -0.60
CA GLN A 204 -4.18 9.47 -1.92
C GLN A 204 -3.98 7.94 -1.92
N LEU A 205 -3.01 7.43 -1.16
CA LEU A 205 -2.81 5.98 -1.01
C LEU A 205 -4.01 5.31 -0.34
N ILE A 206 -4.54 5.87 0.76
CA ILE A 206 -5.77 5.37 1.41
C ILE A 206 -6.93 5.45 0.44
N GLY A 207 -7.09 6.57 -0.27
CA GLY A 207 -8.19 6.75 -1.22
C GLY A 207 -8.16 5.72 -2.34
N LYS A 208 -6.97 5.44 -2.88
CA LYS A 208 -6.75 4.38 -3.87
C LYS A 208 -7.10 3.00 -3.33
N LEU A 209 -6.65 2.65 -2.11
CA LEU A 209 -6.85 1.31 -1.54
C LEU A 209 -8.30 1.08 -1.07
N SER A 210 -8.98 2.13 -0.62
CA SER A 210 -10.36 2.07 -0.12
C SER A 210 -11.42 2.29 -1.20
N ASN A 211 -11.05 2.83 -2.37
CA ASN A 211 -11.96 3.34 -3.39
C ASN A 211 -12.98 4.35 -2.84
N THR A 212 -12.57 5.19 -1.89
CA THR A 212 -13.40 6.21 -1.22
C THR A 212 -12.54 7.41 -0.84
N ASP A 213 -13.16 8.52 -0.44
CA ASP A 213 -12.46 9.67 0.13
C ASP A 213 -11.75 9.31 1.45
N ALA A 214 -10.43 9.40 1.46
CA ALA A 214 -9.60 9.14 2.62
C ALA A 214 -9.89 10.09 3.78
N ARG A 215 -10.20 11.38 3.50
CA ARG A 215 -10.47 12.38 4.54
C ARG A 215 -11.72 12.02 5.32
N LYS A 216 -12.75 11.52 4.63
CA LYS A 216 -13.96 11.00 5.26
C LYS A 216 -13.63 9.85 6.22
N LEU A 217 -12.84 8.87 5.78
CA LEU A 217 -12.47 7.72 6.62
C LEU A 217 -11.67 8.15 7.86
N ILE A 218 -10.73 9.10 7.69
CA ILE A 218 -9.93 9.63 8.79
C ILE A 218 -10.81 10.40 9.77
N ALA A 219 -11.73 11.24 9.29
CA ALA A 219 -12.66 11.99 10.13
C ALA A 219 -13.62 11.08 10.91
N GLU A 220 -14.19 10.06 10.26
CA GLU A 220 -15.02 9.05 10.92
C GLU A 220 -14.25 8.32 12.01
N LYS A 221 -13.00 7.96 11.73
CA LYS A 221 -12.15 7.26 12.70
C LYS A 221 -11.78 8.16 13.89
N ARG A 222 -11.50 9.44 13.64
CA ARG A 222 -11.27 10.44 14.68
C ARG A 222 -12.50 10.58 15.58
N LEU A 223 -13.70 10.70 14.99
CA LEU A 223 -14.95 10.76 15.74
C LEU A 223 -15.16 9.51 16.59
N GLN A 224 -14.98 8.31 16.02
CA GLN A 224 -15.11 7.06 16.77
C GLN A 224 -14.16 6.99 17.97
N ASN A 225 -12.91 7.43 17.79
CA ASN A 225 -11.92 7.45 18.86
C ASN A 225 -12.31 8.45 19.95
N ALA A 226 -12.79 9.65 19.58
CA ALA A 226 -13.27 10.65 20.54
C ALA A 226 -14.49 10.16 21.34
N LEU A 227 -15.46 9.52 20.67
CA LEU A 227 -16.63 8.95 21.34
C LEU A 227 -16.24 7.85 22.33
N ARG A 228 -15.31 6.96 21.95
CA ARG A 228 -14.78 5.92 22.86
C ARG A 228 -14.03 6.52 24.04
N GLU A 229 -13.23 7.55 23.82
CA GLU A 229 -12.50 8.23 24.89
C GLU A 229 -13.47 8.88 25.89
N PHE A 230 -14.53 9.51 25.38
CA PHE A 230 -15.60 10.07 26.19
C PHE A 230 -16.35 8.99 26.97
N GLU A 231 -16.76 7.90 26.31
CA GLU A 231 -17.43 6.75 26.93
C GLU A 231 -16.59 6.15 28.06
N ASN A 232 -15.29 5.95 27.82
CA ASN A 232 -14.38 5.39 28.81
C ASN A 232 -14.17 6.32 30.02
N THR A 233 -14.28 7.64 29.82
CA THR A 233 -14.04 8.65 30.87
C THR A 233 -15.29 8.93 31.69
N PHE A 234 -16.44 9.04 31.04
CA PHE A 234 -17.69 9.52 31.66
C PHE A 234 -18.80 8.47 31.72
N GLY A 235 -18.61 7.31 31.09
CA GLY A 235 -19.60 6.25 31.00
C GLY A 235 -20.55 6.40 29.81
N ASN A 236 -21.13 5.27 29.40
CA ASN A 236 -22.01 5.18 28.23
C ASN A 236 -23.33 5.95 28.42
N ASP A 237 -23.89 5.99 29.64
CA ASP A 237 -25.14 6.69 29.91
C ASP A 237 -25.01 8.20 29.67
N VAL A 238 -23.91 8.80 30.14
CA VAL A 238 -23.61 10.23 29.94
C VAL A 238 -23.32 10.52 28.47
N LEU A 239 -22.62 9.62 27.77
CA LEU A 239 -22.41 9.77 26.33
C LEU A 239 -23.74 9.79 25.57
N ARG A 240 -24.66 8.87 25.89
CA ARG A 240 -25.99 8.82 25.25
C ARG A 240 -26.76 10.12 25.48
N GLU A 241 -26.81 10.60 26.72
CA GLU A 241 -27.49 11.86 27.08
C GLU A 241 -26.95 13.04 26.26
N ARG A 242 -25.62 13.19 26.19
CA ARG A 242 -24.98 14.26 25.39
C ARG A 242 -25.26 14.14 23.89
N LEU A 243 -25.25 12.92 23.34
CA LEU A 243 -25.59 12.71 21.93
C LEU A 243 -27.07 13.03 21.63
N GLU A 244 -27.96 12.78 22.59
CA GLU A 244 -29.38 13.14 22.49
C GLU A 244 -29.60 14.65 22.55
N GLU A 245 -28.87 15.37 23.42
CA GLU A 245 -28.88 16.85 23.46
C GLU A 245 -28.50 17.44 22.11
N TYR A 246 -27.39 17.02 21.51
CA TYR A 246 -26.96 17.51 20.19
C TYR A 246 -27.94 17.15 19.05
N ARG A 247 -28.72 16.07 19.20
CA ARG A 247 -29.80 15.72 18.27
C ARG A 247 -31.05 16.56 18.48
N GLY A 248 -31.30 17.02 19.71
CA GLY A 248 -32.42 17.87 20.10
C GLY A 248 -32.25 19.34 19.68
N GLU A 249 -31.02 19.86 19.71
CA GLU A 249 -30.69 21.24 19.31
C GLU A 249 -30.78 21.49 17.78
N GLY A 250 -30.95 20.43 16.97
CA GLY A 250 -31.18 20.55 15.52
C GLY A 250 -32.64 20.78 15.09
N LYS A 251 -33.51 21.19 16.03
CA LYS A 251 -34.96 21.41 15.81
C LYS A 251 -35.42 22.87 15.97
N GLU A 252 -34.54 23.84 15.76
CA GLU A 252 -34.93 25.26 15.57
C GLU A 252 -34.87 25.68 14.11
#